data_AF-A0A364LQL9-F1
#
_entry.id   AF-A0A364LQL9-F1
#
_cell.length_a   1.000
_cell.length_b   1.000
_cell.length_c   1.000
_cell.angle_alpha   90.00
_cell.angle_beta   90.00
_cell.angle_gamma   90.00
#
_symmetry.space_group_name_H-M   'P 1'
#
loop_
_entity.id
_entity.type
_entity.pdbx_description
1 polymer ?
#
loop_
_entity_poly.entity_id
_entity_poly.type
_entity_poly.pdbx_seq_one_letter_code
_entity_poly.pdbx_strand_id
1 'polypeptide(L)'
;MFVSKLIFAALAATTAIAHPGPDHAVPRAEIQRRDGLAKQCANHAADFNRRRIAKRAMQKRWEGSGHNTTFEITTEAPYYDTIQNDTCVLNPEVTQGPYIWPRSQTLRQDMAEDQAGVPLWLDVGVLDMATCEPLPNVLLDFWHCNATGSYSSFTHLSPNTPFEKLLAELNITDFEIGVTDLHTDDTTFLRGMWPTDENGVMEIKTIFPGFYVERAIHIHVQAHTDWSVRGNGTIVSGNTVSTGQLYFDEALSQKVMSLEPYASHTQINRTTNAQDTIFPEGTDGGFNPVVSVVPADGEDISKGMIGYITIGVDTAAIETFEK
;
A
#
# COMPACT_ATOMS: atom_id res chain seq x y z
N MET A 1 -59.30 29.43 -20.90
CA MET A 1 -58.37 28.32 -21.21
C MET A 1 -56.96 28.88 -21.27
N PHE A 2 -55.99 28.11 -20.78
CA PHE A 2 -54.55 28.40 -20.61
C PHE A 2 -54.13 29.17 -19.36
N VAL A 3 -53.95 28.41 -18.27
CA VAL A 3 -53.08 28.77 -17.14
C VAL A 3 -51.71 28.14 -17.41
N SER A 4 -50.69 28.98 -17.61
CA SER A 4 -49.29 28.53 -17.73
C SER A 4 -48.76 28.15 -16.35
N LYS A 5 -48.36 26.89 -16.16
CA LYS A 5 -47.64 26.43 -14.97
C LYS A 5 -46.17 26.25 -15.34
N LEU A 6 -45.33 27.19 -14.91
CA LEU A 6 -43.88 27.01 -14.83
C LEU A 6 -43.60 26.02 -13.70
N ILE A 7 -43.08 24.84 -14.04
CA ILE A 7 -42.55 23.87 -13.08
C ILE A 7 -41.05 24.16 -12.96
N PHE A 8 -40.65 24.77 -11.85
CA PHE A 8 -39.24 24.79 -11.43
C PHE A 8 -38.90 23.39 -10.92
N ALA A 9 -38.14 22.63 -11.71
CA ALA A 9 -37.48 21.43 -11.22
C ALA A 9 -36.28 21.88 -10.37
N ALA A 10 -36.44 21.88 -9.05
CA ALA A 10 -35.31 22.00 -8.15
C ALA A 10 -34.46 20.72 -8.27
N LEU A 11 -33.27 20.84 -8.86
CA LEU A 11 -32.23 19.83 -8.70
C LEU A 11 -31.86 19.80 -7.21
N ALA A 12 -32.37 18.82 -6.47
CA ALA A 12 -31.80 18.47 -5.18
C ALA A 12 -30.44 17.82 -5.49
N ALA A 13 -29.38 18.62 -5.37
CA ALA A 13 -28.03 18.07 -5.26
C ALA A 13 -28.01 17.23 -3.98
N THR A 14 -28.13 15.91 -4.13
CA THR A 14 -27.80 14.98 -3.06
C THR A 14 -26.29 15.08 -2.86
N THR A 15 -25.88 15.92 -1.90
CA THR A 15 -24.56 15.83 -1.31
C THR A 15 -24.47 14.45 -0.69
N ALA A 16 -23.74 13.53 -1.33
CA ALA A 16 -23.23 12.36 -0.64
C ALA A 16 -22.38 12.90 0.50
N ILE A 17 -22.88 12.78 1.72
CA ILE A 17 -22.08 13.03 2.92
C ILE A 17 -21.25 11.78 3.06
N ALA A 18 -20.08 11.77 2.42
CA ALA A 18 -19.01 10.87 2.82
C ALA A 18 -18.80 11.13 4.32
N HIS A 19 -18.94 10.10 5.15
CA HIS A 19 -18.67 10.23 6.58
C HIS A 19 -17.27 10.84 6.78
N PRO A 20 -17.15 12.05 7.35
CA PRO A 20 -15.86 12.54 7.78
C PRO A 20 -15.51 11.74 9.03
N GLY A 21 -14.62 10.75 8.89
CA GLY A 21 -13.69 10.50 9.99
C GLY A 21 -13.05 11.84 10.37
N PRO A 22 -12.66 12.06 11.63
CA PRO A 22 -12.30 13.39 12.12
C PRO A 22 -11.38 14.08 11.11
N ASP A 23 -11.82 15.23 10.60
CA ASP A 23 -11.10 16.08 9.65
C ASP A 23 -9.75 16.48 10.28
N HIS A 24 -8.79 15.57 10.26
CA HIS A 24 -7.39 15.85 10.49
C HIS A 24 -6.80 16.10 9.11
N ALA A 25 -7.27 17.17 8.46
CA ALA A 25 -6.47 17.74 7.39
C ALA A 25 -5.11 18.09 8.02
N VAL A 26 -4.06 17.37 7.61
CA VAL A 26 -2.69 17.56 8.09
C VAL A 26 -2.43 19.08 8.13
N PRO A 27 -2.04 19.67 9.27
CA PRO A 27 -1.79 21.09 9.34
C PRO A 27 -0.78 21.53 8.27
N ARG A 28 -1.03 22.64 7.58
CA ARG A 28 -0.12 23.14 6.53
C ARG A 28 1.33 23.27 6.99
N ALA A 29 1.55 23.60 8.26
CA ALA A 29 2.89 23.68 8.84
C ALA A 29 3.60 22.32 8.87
N GLU A 30 2.85 21.26 9.14
CA GLU A 30 3.35 19.89 9.14
C GLU A 30 3.61 19.41 7.70
N ILE A 31 2.73 19.72 6.74
CA ILE A 31 2.98 19.49 5.31
C ILE A 31 4.29 20.17 4.87
N GLN A 32 4.49 21.45 5.22
CA GLN A 32 5.71 22.20 4.87
C GLN A 32 6.96 21.65 5.53
N ARG A 33 6.87 21.23 6.80
CA ARG A 33 7.98 20.61 7.52
C ARG A 33 8.40 19.31 6.83
N ARG A 34 7.44 18.45 6.50
CA ARG A 34 7.65 17.17 5.82
C ARG A 34 8.20 17.37 4.40
N ASP A 35 7.67 18.31 3.61
CA ASP A 35 8.21 18.69 2.29
C ASP A 35 9.68 19.14 2.38
N GLY A 36 10.01 19.90 3.44
CA GLY A 36 11.41 20.26 3.76
C GLY A 36 12.30 19.04 3.98
N LEU A 37 11.84 18.07 4.79
CA LEU A 37 12.59 16.83 5.05
C LEU A 37 12.73 15.96 3.78
N ALA A 38 11.67 15.84 2.99
CA ALA A 38 11.69 15.11 1.72
C ALA A 38 12.77 15.64 0.77
N LYS A 39 12.79 16.97 0.59
CA LYS A 39 13.80 17.66 -0.23
C LYS A 39 15.21 17.48 0.31
N GLN A 40 15.37 17.50 1.63
CA GLN A 40 16.67 17.29 2.27
C GLN A 40 17.20 15.87 2.04
N CYS A 41 16.34 14.86 2.17
CA CYS A 41 16.74 13.46 2.04
C CYS A 41 16.75 12.92 0.60
N ALA A 42 16.28 13.69 -0.40
CA ALA A 42 16.15 13.24 -1.79
C ALA A 42 17.45 12.62 -2.36
N ASN A 43 18.61 13.24 -2.13
CA ASN A 43 19.90 12.70 -2.61
C ASN A 43 20.31 11.40 -1.89
N HIS A 44 19.99 11.28 -0.61
CA HIS A 44 20.29 10.11 0.19
C HIS A 44 19.40 8.94 -0.22
N ALA A 45 18.11 9.19 -0.37
CA ALA A 45 17.17 8.22 -0.92
C ALA A 45 17.55 7.78 -2.34
N ALA A 46 18.09 8.71 -3.13
CA ALA A 46 18.61 8.40 -4.44
C ALA A 46 19.79 7.42 -4.41
N ASP A 47 20.75 7.69 -3.55
CA ASP A 47 21.92 6.81 -3.40
C ASP A 47 21.54 5.45 -2.80
N PHE A 48 20.67 5.47 -1.80
CA PHE A 48 20.10 4.28 -1.17
C PHE A 48 19.48 3.34 -2.19
N ASN A 49 18.58 3.87 -3.03
CA ASN A 49 17.92 3.10 -4.08
C ASN A 49 18.89 2.55 -5.11
N ARG A 50 19.87 3.33 -5.57
CA ARG A 50 20.90 2.84 -6.50
C ARG A 50 21.68 1.66 -5.91
N ARG A 51 22.14 1.77 -4.66
CA ARG A 51 22.87 0.69 -3.97
C ARG A 51 22.01 -0.57 -3.82
N ARG A 52 20.73 -0.40 -3.47
CA ARG A 52 19.76 -1.48 -3.31
C ARG A 52 19.49 -2.24 -4.63
N ILE A 53 19.18 -1.52 -5.70
CA ILE A 53 18.96 -2.11 -7.03
C ILE A 53 20.21 -2.85 -7.51
N ALA A 54 21.40 -2.28 -7.30
CA ALA A 54 22.66 -2.95 -7.62
C ALA A 54 22.86 -4.25 -6.82
N LYS A 55 22.57 -4.25 -5.51
CA LYS A 55 22.65 -5.45 -4.65
C LYS A 55 21.73 -6.57 -5.14
N ARG A 56 20.50 -6.25 -5.57
CA ARG A 56 19.59 -7.25 -6.16
C ARG A 56 20.06 -7.79 -7.49
N ALA A 57 20.54 -6.93 -8.39
CA ALA A 57 21.14 -7.37 -9.63
C ALA A 57 22.33 -8.33 -9.38
N MET A 58 23.06 -8.14 -8.28
CA MET A 58 24.12 -9.05 -7.84
C MET A 58 23.60 -10.33 -7.17
N GLN A 59 22.50 -10.31 -6.41
CA GLN A 59 21.88 -11.51 -5.83
C GLN A 59 21.22 -12.40 -6.88
N LYS A 60 20.55 -11.83 -7.89
CA LYS A 60 20.09 -12.59 -9.07
C LYS A 60 21.23 -13.27 -9.83
N ARG A 61 22.46 -12.75 -9.74
CA ARG A 61 23.66 -13.39 -10.30
C ARG A 61 24.18 -14.54 -9.43
N TRP A 62 23.69 -14.71 -8.20
CA TRP A 62 24.21 -15.66 -7.21
C TRP A 62 23.23 -16.80 -6.85
N GLU A 63 21.93 -16.66 -7.10
CA GLU A 63 20.96 -17.76 -6.91
C GLU A 63 20.82 -18.61 -8.18
N GLY A 64 21.74 -19.56 -8.34
CA GLY A 64 21.67 -20.53 -9.43
C GLY A 64 22.84 -21.51 -9.56
N SER A 65 23.47 -21.96 -8.47
CA SER A 65 24.23 -23.22 -8.51
C SER A 65 23.24 -24.37 -8.36
N GLY A 66 22.92 -25.03 -9.48
CA GLY A 66 22.08 -26.21 -9.46
C GLY A 66 22.00 -26.98 -10.77
N HIS A 67 22.10 -26.35 -11.95
CA HIS A 67 22.19 -27.09 -13.22
C HIS A 67 22.98 -26.30 -14.27
N ASN A 68 23.87 -27.01 -14.98
CA ASN A 68 24.74 -26.49 -16.03
C ASN A 68 23.89 -26.10 -17.26
N THR A 69 23.35 -24.89 -17.27
CA THR A 69 22.80 -24.26 -18.47
C THR A 69 23.38 -22.88 -18.61
N THR A 70 24.21 -22.72 -19.63
CA THR A 70 24.78 -21.43 -20.05
C THR A 70 23.63 -20.56 -20.58
N PHE A 71 23.03 -19.75 -19.70
CA PHE A 71 22.19 -18.64 -20.12
C PHE A 71 23.03 -17.37 -20.10
N GLU A 72 23.26 -16.79 -21.27
CA GLU A 72 23.86 -15.47 -21.40
C GLU A 72 22.76 -14.44 -21.11
N ILE A 73 22.61 -14.08 -19.82
CA ILE A 73 21.66 -13.05 -19.42
C ILE A 73 22.25 -11.70 -19.80
N THR A 74 21.68 -11.10 -20.85
CA THR A 74 21.90 -9.69 -21.18
C THR A 74 21.16 -8.86 -20.13
N THR A 75 21.85 -8.49 -19.04
CA THR A 75 21.27 -7.54 -18.09
C THR A 75 21.26 -6.17 -18.76
N GLU A 76 20.09 -5.72 -19.22
CA GLU A 76 19.95 -4.31 -19.59
C GLU A 76 20.18 -3.43 -18.35
N ALA A 77 20.85 -2.30 -18.59
CA ALA A 77 21.08 -1.27 -17.60
C ALA A 77 19.75 -0.80 -16.96
N PRO A 78 19.77 -0.21 -15.75
CA PRO A 78 18.57 0.35 -15.16
C PRO A 78 17.90 1.33 -16.14
N TYR A 79 16.58 1.16 -16.37
CA TYR A 79 15.79 1.99 -17.29
C TYR A 79 15.78 3.47 -16.90
N TYR A 80 15.98 3.75 -15.61
CA TYR A 80 16.27 5.08 -15.10
C TYR A 80 17.62 5.07 -14.39
N ASP A 81 18.58 5.75 -15.00
CA ASP A 81 19.93 6.04 -14.51
C ASP A 81 19.92 7.14 -13.44
N THR A 82 18.74 7.72 -13.20
CA THR A 82 18.45 8.75 -12.20
C THR A 82 17.17 8.42 -11.44
N ILE A 83 17.09 8.88 -10.21
CA ILE A 83 15.88 8.78 -9.39
C ILE A 83 14.83 9.70 -9.98
N GLN A 84 13.63 9.17 -10.21
CA GLN A 84 12.45 10.00 -10.34
C GLN A 84 12.28 10.67 -8.96
N ASN A 85 12.36 12.00 -8.91
CA ASN A 85 12.63 12.87 -7.74
C ASN A 85 11.84 12.64 -6.43
N ASP A 86 10.99 11.63 -6.34
CA ASP A 86 9.94 11.54 -5.34
C ASP A 86 10.15 10.27 -4.49
N THR A 87 10.92 10.42 -3.42
CA THR A 87 10.95 9.40 -2.37
C THR A 87 9.57 9.41 -1.71
N CYS A 88 8.88 8.27 -1.62
CA CYS A 88 7.67 8.19 -0.81
C CYS A 88 8.11 8.42 0.64
N VAL A 89 7.88 9.60 1.19
CA VAL A 89 7.84 9.71 2.65
C VAL A 89 6.45 9.26 3.02
N LEU A 90 6.34 8.18 3.79
CA LEU A 90 5.01 7.78 4.22
C LEU A 90 4.46 8.91 5.08
N ASN A 91 3.30 9.40 4.68
CA ASN A 91 2.50 10.25 5.52
C ASN A 91 2.01 9.37 6.70
N PRO A 92 2.06 9.82 7.96
CA PRO A 92 1.42 9.08 9.05
C PRO A 92 -0.10 9.01 8.96
N GLU A 93 -0.72 9.80 8.09
CA GLU A 93 -2.15 10.08 8.13
C GLU A 93 -2.98 9.47 6.98
N VAL A 94 -2.41 8.65 6.09
CA VAL A 94 -3.28 7.94 5.13
C VAL A 94 -4.09 6.91 5.90
N THR A 95 -5.40 6.88 5.65
CA THR A 95 -6.33 6.01 6.38
C THR A 95 -5.91 4.53 6.37
N GLN A 96 -6.05 3.87 7.52
CA GLN A 96 -5.95 2.41 7.67
C GLN A 96 -7.04 1.68 6.85
N GLY A 97 -8.10 2.40 6.48
CA GLY A 97 -9.25 1.80 5.83
C GLY A 97 -10.01 0.83 6.75
N PRO A 98 -11.18 0.37 6.30
CA PRO A 98 -12.09 -0.38 7.16
C PRO A 98 -11.74 -1.86 7.33
N TYR A 99 -10.82 -2.39 6.51
CA TYR A 99 -10.48 -3.82 6.48
C TYR A 99 -9.20 -4.15 7.25
N ILE A 100 -8.89 -3.37 8.29
CA ILE A 100 -7.82 -3.70 9.23
C ILE A 100 -8.36 -4.68 10.28
N TRP A 101 -7.62 -5.76 10.53
CA TRP A 101 -7.90 -6.67 11.64
C TRP A 101 -6.58 -7.04 12.34
N PRO A 102 -6.22 -6.38 13.46
CA PRO A 102 -4.89 -6.53 14.08
C PRO A 102 -4.53 -7.97 14.46
N ARG A 103 -5.51 -8.85 14.69
CA ARG A 103 -5.26 -10.26 15.08
C ARG A 103 -4.92 -11.18 13.90
N SER A 104 -5.17 -10.75 12.67
CA SER A 104 -4.79 -11.50 11.46
C SER A 104 -3.34 -11.23 11.01
N GLN A 105 -2.68 -10.28 11.67
CA GLN A 105 -1.31 -9.89 11.35
C GLN A 105 -0.30 -10.90 11.89
N THR A 106 0.70 -11.17 11.09
CA THR A 106 1.58 -12.35 11.25
C THR A 106 2.96 -12.03 10.73
N LEU A 107 3.98 -12.47 11.46
CA LEU A 107 5.37 -12.26 11.07
C LEU A 107 5.71 -13.24 9.93
N ARG A 108 5.73 -12.76 8.69
CA ARG A 108 6.03 -13.58 7.52
C ARG A 108 6.54 -12.74 6.34
N GLN A 109 7.49 -13.29 5.60
CA GLN A 109 7.98 -12.70 4.34
C GLN A 109 7.19 -13.15 3.12
N ASP A 110 6.38 -14.21 3.22
CA ASP A 110 5.45 -14.61 2.16
C ASP A 110 4.02 -14.49 2.70
N MET A 111 3.32 -13.47 2.22
CA MET A 111 1.93 -13.19 2.59
C MET A 111 0.93 -13.70 1.55
N ALA A 112 1.36 -14.32 0.46
CA ALA A 112 0.45 -14.75 -0.60
C ALA A 112 -0.49 -15.89 -0.17
N GLU A 113 -0.01 -16.77 0.72
CA GLU A 113 -0.66 -18.04 1.05
C GLU A 113 -1.06 -18.81 -0.22
N ASP A 114 -2.35 -19.09 -0.40
CA ASP A 114 -2.93 -19.83 -1.52
C ASP A 114 -3.57 -18.92 -2.58
N GLN A 115 -3.42 -17.59 -2.46
CA GLN A 115 -4.11 -16.65 -3.34
C GLN A 115 -3.54 -16.68 -4.75
N ALA A 116 -4.43 -16.80 -5.73
CA ALA A 116 -4.10 -16.73 -7.14
C ALA A 116 -3.91 -15.26 -7.58
N GLY A 117 -2.89 -15.01 -8.38
CA GLY A 117 -2.58 -13.70 -8.94
C GLY A 117 -1.19 -13.67 -9.56
N VAL A 118 -0.81 -12.52 -10.11
CA VAL A 118 0.56 -12.31 -10.61
C VAL A 118 1.48 -12.11 -9.40
N PRO A 119 2.54 -12.93 -9.21
CA PRO A 119 3.45 -12.79 -8.08
C PRO A 119 4.12 -11.42 -8.03
N LEU A 120 4.27 -10.85 -6.84
CA LEU A 120 4.93 -9.58 -6.59
C LEU A 120 5.90 -9.72 -5.41
N TRP A 121 7.19 -9.51 -5.66
CA TRP A 121 8.19 -9.32 -4.61
C TRP A 121 8.34 -7.82 -4.38
N LEU A 122 7.84 -7.33 -3.25
CA LEU A 122 7.89 -5.93 -2.88
C LEU A 122 9.15 -5.66 -2.06
N ASP A 123 10.06 -4.91 -2.66
CA ASP A 123 11.26 -4.37 -2.03
C ASP A 123 10.98 -3.01 -1.42
N VAL A 124 11.08 -2.91 -0.09
CA VAL A 124 10.82 -1.68 0.63
C VAL A 124 12.07 -1.22 1.37
N GLY A 125 12.55 -0.05 0.98
CA GLY A 125 13.51 0.71 1.74
C GLY A 125 12.83 1.58 2.78
N VAL A 126 13.44 1.73 3.96
CA VAL A 126 12.99 2.66 4.99
C VAL A 126 14.12 3.62 5.35
N LEU A 127 13.84 4.92 5.31
CA LEU A 127 14.75 5.98 5.70
C LEU A 127 14.19 6.74 6.89
N ASP A 128 15.04 7.12 7.82
CA ASP A 128 14.71 8.10 8.84
C ASP A 128 14.77 9.49 8.21
N MET A 129 13.66 10.22 8.25
CA MET A 129 13.57 11.56 7.66
C MET A 129 14.32 12.62 8.46
N ALA A 130 14.60 12.39 9.74
CA ALA A 130 15.39 13.31 10.56
C ALA A 130 16.89 13.22 10.24
N THR A 131 17.39 12.04 9.87
CA THR A 131 18.83 11.82 9.61
C THR A 131 19.17 11.58 8.13
N CYS A 132 18.18 11.24 7.31
CA CYS A 132 18.35 10.75 5.95
C CYS A 132 19.19 9.47 5.85
N GLU A 133 19.25 8.68 6.92
CA GLU A 133 19.94 7.40 6.97
C GLU A 133 18.95 6.23 6.89
N PRO A 134 19.39 5.04 6.42
CA PRO A 134 18.55 3.85 6.49
C PRO A 134 18.12 3.54 7.91
N LEU A 135 16.84 3.20 8.08
CA LEU A 135 16.24 2.95 9.39
C LEU A 135 16.05 1.44 9.62
N PRO A 136 16.96 0.79 10.37
CA PRO A 136 16.88 -0.64 10.65
C PRO A 136 15.81 -0.95 11.71
N ASN A 137 15.39 -2.22 11.77
CA ASN A 137 14.47 -2.73 12.80
C ASN A 137 13.09 -2.05 12.84
N VAL A 138 12.63 -1.52 11.70
CA VAL A 138 11.25 -1.04 11.55
C VAL A 138 10.38 -2.19 11.08
N LEU A 139 9.37 -2.54 11.87
CA LEU A 139 8.38 -3.52 11.45
C LEU A 139 7.42 -2.86 10.47
N LEU A 140 7.40 -3.35 9.24
CA LEU A 140 6.40 -2.97 8.26
C LEU A 140 5.28 -4.00 8.25
N ASP A 141 4.05 -3.52 8.37
CA ASP A 141 2.80 -4.28 8.30
C ASP A 141 2.11 -3.98 6.97
N PHE A 142 1.82 -5.01 6.18
CA PHE A 142 1.13 -4.89 4.90
C PHE A 142 -0.18 -5.68 4.89
N TRP A 143 -1.20 -5.10 4.26
CA TRP A 143 -2.41 -5.81 3.88
C TRP A 143 -3.02 -5.29 2.58
N HIS A 144 -3.64 -6.17 1.81
CA HIS A 144 -4.39 -5.80 0.61
C HIS A 144 -5.44 -6.84 0.23
N CYS A 145 -6.33 -6.47 -0.69
CA CYS A 145 -7.29 -7.40 -1.27
C CYS A 145 -6.64 -8.40 -2.23
N ASN A 146 -7.28 -9.55 -2.40
CA ASN A 146 -6.88 -10.51 -3.44
C ASN A 146 -7.23 -9.99 -4.85
N ALA A 147 -6.93 -10.81 -5.86
CA ALA A 147 -7.10 -10.45 -7.26
C ALA A 147 -8.54 -10.05 -7.67
N THR A 148 -9.56 -10.42 -6.88
CA THR A 148 -10.98 -10.11 -7.11
C THR A 148 -11.57 -9.19 -6.05
N GLY A 149 -10.73 -8.49 -5.28
CA GLY A 149 -11.13 -7.43 -4.37
C GLY A 149 -11.46 -7.86 -2.94
N SER A 150 -11.49 -9.15 -2.63
CA SER A 150 -11.80 -9.63 -1.28
C SER A 150 -10.62 -9.49 -0.33
N TYR A 151 -10.86 -9.03 0.90
CA TYR A 151 -9.89 -9.02 1.99
C TYR A 151 -10.03 -10.27 2.85
N SER A 152 -8.90 -10.82 3.31
CA SER A 152 -8.89 -11.84 4.35
C SER A 152 -9.44 -11.30 5.66
N SER A 153 -9.98 -12.17 6.51
CA SER A 153 -10.79 -11.87 7.68
C SER A 153 -12.17 -11.26 7.37
N PHE A 154 -12.47 -10.91 6.12
CA PHE A 154 -13.73 -10.26 5.71
C PHE A 154 -14.36 -10.98 4.50
N THR A 155 -14.13 -12.28 4.33
CA THR A 155 -14.46 -13.00 3.10
C THR A 155 -15.96 -13.17 2.86
N HIS A 156 -16.79 -13.00 3.89
CA HIS A 156 -18.25 -13.00 3.74
C HIS A 156 -18.84 -11.62 3.42
N LEU A 157 -18.00 -10.58 3.32
CA LEU A 157 -18.39 -9.24 2.90
C LEU A 157 -18.12 -9.06 1.40
N SER A 158 -19.05 -8.43 0.70
CA SER A 158 -18.89 -8.20 -0.74
C SER A 158 -17.91 -7.05 -0.99
N PRO A 159 -16.84 -7.24 -1.79
CA PRO A 159 -15.94 -6.15 -2.17
C PRO A 159 -16.59 -5.12 -3.11
N ASN A 160 -17.81 -5.41 -3.57
CA ASN A 160 -18.54 -4.58 -4.53
C ASN A 160 -19.61 -3.70 -3.86
N THR A 161 -19.75 -3.79 -2.54
CA THR A 161 -20.75 -3.02 -1.79
C THR A 161 -20.06 -1.80 -1.17
N PRO A 162 -20.48 -0.57 -1.51
CA PRO A 162 -19.96 0.65 -0.89
C PRO A 162 -19.98 0.54 0.63
N PHE A 163 -18.93 1.03 1.29
CA PHE A 163 -18.73 0.76 2.72
C PHE A 163 -19.86 1.33 3.59
N GLU A 164 -20.38 2.52 3.28
CA GLU A 164 -21.53 3.11 3.97
C GLU A 164 -22.80 2.25 3.83
N LYS A 165 -23.00 1.66 2.66
CA LYS A 165 -24.12 0.75 2.41
C LYS A 165 -23.95 -0.55 3.19
N LEU A 166 -22.73 -1.08 3.27
CA LEU A 166 -22.41 -2.24 4.09
C LEU A 166 -22.73 -1.99 5.57
N LEU A 167 -22.31 -0.84 6.13
CA LEU A 167 -22.63 -0.48 7.51
C LEU A 167 -24.14 -0.40 7.76
N ALA A 168 -24.89 0.18 6.81
CA ALA A 168 -26.35 0.24 6.88
C ALA A 168 -26.99 -1.17 6.84
N GLU A 169 -26.50 -2.07 5.97
CA GLU A 169 -26.98 -3.45 5.89
C GLU A 169 -26.70 -4.26 7.17
N LEU A 170 -25.60 -3.93 7.88
CA LEU A 170 -25.23 -4.52 9.17
C LEU A 170 -25.89 -3.85 10.38
N ASN A 171 -26.66 -2.76 10.19
CA ASN A 171 -27.21 -1.92 11.26
C ASN A 171 -26.15 -1.34 12.22
N ILE A 172 -24.98 -0.96 11.69
CA ILE A 172 -23.90 -0.36 12.46
C ILE A 172 -23.93 1.15 12.26
N THR A 173 -24.02 1.91 13.36
CA THR A 173 -24.16 3.38 13.33
C THR A 173 -22.99 4.13 13.98
N ASP A 174 -22.16 3.42 14.72
CA ASP A 174 -21.05 3.92 15.54
C ASP A 174 -19.73 3.25 15.13
N PHE A 175 -19.50 3.13 13.81
CA PHE A 175 -18.29 2.54 13.28
C PHE A 175 -17.06 3.41 13.59
N GLU A 176 -16.05 2.79 14.18
CA GLU A 176 -14.73 3.36 14.45
C GLU A 176 -13.65 2.45 13.84
N ILE A 177 -12.80 3.01 12.98
CA ILE A 177 -11.76 2.27 12.26
C ILE A 177 -10.79 1.63 13.26
N GLY A 178 -10.52 0.34 13.10
CA GLY A 178 -9.60 -0.41 13.97
C GLY A 178 -10.17 -0.75 15.36
N VAL A 179 -11.37 -0.29 15.69
CA VAL A 179 -12.04 -0.54 16.98
C VAL A 179 -13.30 -1.36 16.79
N THR A 180 -14.18 -0.96 15.86
CA THR A 180 -15.38 -1.72 15.54
C THR A 180 -15.01 -2.98 14.76
N ASP A 181 -15.37 -4.12 15.34
CA ASP A 181 -15.02 -5.41 14.76
C ASP A 181 -16.01 -5.84 13.67
N LEU A 182 -15.53 -5.93 12.43
CA LEU A 182 -16.30 -6.37 11.26
C LEU A 182 -15.80 -7.71 10.68
N HIS A 183 -14.86 -8.41 11.32
CA HIS A 183 -14.33 -9.66 10.76
C HIS A 183 -15.41 -10.74 10.66
N THR A 184 -15.34 -11.54 9.60
CA THR A 184 -16.31 -12.60 9.30
C THR A 184 -15.72 -14.00 9.40
N ASP A 185 -14.40 -14.11 9.47
CA ASP A 185 -13.64 -15.36 9.47
C ASP A 185 -12.20 -15.14 9.96
N ASP A 186 -11.45 -16.24 10.08
CA ASP A 186 -10.06 -16.25 10.56
C ASP A 186 -9.02 -16.31 9.43
N THR A 187 -9.39 -16.04 8.18
CA THR A 187 -8.42 -16.07 7.08
C THR A 187 -7.38 -14.95 7.22
N THR A 188 -6.15 -15.22 6.77
CA THR A 188 -5.02 -14.29 6.94
C THR A 188 -4.26 -13.99 5.66
N PHE A 189 -4.73 -14.49 4.50
CA PHE A 189 -4.03 -14.28 3.24
C PHE A 189 -3.82 -12.80 2.96
N LEU A 190 -2.71 -12.46 2.31
CA LEU A 190 -2.36 -11.10 1.93
C LEU A 190 -2.32 -10.13 3.11
N ARG A 191 -1.91 -10.66 4.27
CA ARG A 191 -1.52 -9.90 5.47
C ARG A 191 -0.18 -10.41 5.96
N GLY A 192 0.75 -9.51 6.25
CA GLY A 192 2.09 -9.90 6.65
C GLY A 192 2.91 -8.76 7.19
N MET A 193 3.70 -9.06 8.21
CA MET A 193 4.62 -8.13 8.82
C MET A 193 6.05 -8.64 8.70
N TRP A 194 6.99 -7.74 8.40
CA TRP A 194 8.41 -8.08 8.43
C TRP A 194 9.30 -6.86 8.73
N PRO A 195 10.34 -7.02 9.57
CA PRO A 195 11.22 -5.91 9.92
C PRO A 195 12.27 -5.62 8.85
N THR A 196 12.71 -4.35 8.81
CA THR A 196 13.88 -3.95 8.03
C THR A 196 15.18 -4.50 8.62
N ASP A 197 16.10 -4.86 7.73
CA ASP A 197 17.46 -5.29 8.06
C ASP A 197 18.35 -4.11 8.53
N GLU A 198 19.64 -4.39 8.79
CA GLU A 198 20.63 -3.37 9.19
C GLU A 198 20.82 -2.26 8.15
N ASN A 199 20.40 -2.48 6.91
CA ASN A 199 20.44 -1.50 5.83
C ASN A 199 19.09 -0.81 5.66
N GLY A 200 18.13 -0.94 6.58
CA GLY A 200 16.80 -0.36 6.42
C GLY A 200 16.01 -0.96 5.25
N VAL A 201 16.28 -2.20 4.84
CA VAL A 201 15.59 -2.86 3.73
C VAL A 201 14.77 -4.04 4.22
N MET A 202 13.56 -4.22 3.70
CA MET A 202 12.80 -5.45 3.81
C MET A 202 12.28 -5.90 2.45
N GLU A 203 12.04 -7.20 2.32
CA GLU A 203 11.31 -7.77 1.21
C GLU A 203 10.13 -8.58 1.73
N ILE A 204 9.00 -8.44 1.04
CA ILE A 204 7.81 -9.27 1.23
C ILE A 204 7.30 -9.76 -0.12
N LYS A 205 6.99 -11.05 -0.20
CA LYS A 205 6.38 -11.72 -1.34
C LYS A 205 4.86 -11.74 -1.17
N THR A 206 4.16 -11.32 -2.20
CA THR A 206 2.71 -11.28 -2.29
C THR A 206 2.25 -11.52 -3.75
N ILE A 207 0.98 -11.20 -4.06
CA ILE A 207 0.47 -11.04 -5.43
C ILE A 207 0.13 -9.58 -5.70
N PHE A 208 0.06 -9.19 -6.98
CA PHE A 208 -0.49 -7.88 -7.34
C PHE A 208 -1.95 -7.77 -6.87
N PRO A 209 -2.35 -6.69 -6.18
CA PRO A 209 -3.71 -6.55 -5.65
C PRO A 209 -4.76 -6.41 -6.76
N GLY A 210 -5.96 -6.90 -6.49
CA GLY A 210 -7.15 -6.58 -7.27
C GLY A 210 -7.68 -5.18 -6.93
N PHE A 211 -8.96 -4.96 -7.20
CA PHE A 211 -9.64 -3.72 -6.82
C PHE A 211 -10.97 -4.05 -6.13
N TYR A 212 -11.47 -3.10 -5.36
CA TYR A 212 -12.81 -3.14 -4.77
C TYR A 212 -13.49 -1.80 -5.03
N VAL A 213 -14.77 -1.72 -4.72
CA VAL A 213 -15.58 -0.54 -5.05
C VAL A 213 -14.98 0.75 -4.48
N GLU A 214 -15.09 1.85 -5.23
CA GLU A 214 -14.67 3.21 -4.86
C GLU A 214 -13.18 3.46 -4.67
N ARG A 215 -12.33 2.42 -4.72
CA ARG A 215 -10.91 2.55 -4.43
C ARG A 215 -10.02 2.13 -5.60
N ALA A 216 -8.93 2.87 -5.81
CA ALA A 216 -7.86 2.49 -6.73
C ALA A 216 -7.14 1.23 -6.23
N ILE A 217 -6.32 0.61 -7.08
CA ILE A 217 -5.52 -0.56 -6.70
C ILE A 217 -4.42 -0.12 -5.73
N HIS A 218 -4.38 -0.69 -4.53
CA HIS A 218 -3.41 -0.32 -3.50
C HIS A 218 -3.00 -1.47 -2.59
N ILE A 219 -1.86 -1.29 -1.92
CA ILE A 219 -1.42 -2.07 -0.76
C ILE A 219 -1.35 -1.13 0.44
N HIS A 220 -2.01 -1.46 1.54
CA HIS A 220 -1.83 -0.69 2.77
C HIS A 220 -0.51 -1.03 3.44
N VAL A 221 0.09 -0.05 4.10
CA VAL A 221 1.32 -0.21 4.88
C VAL A 221 1.24 0.55 6.19
N GLN A 222 1.69 -0.09 7.28
CA GLN A 222 2.02 0.60 8.53
C GLN A 222 3.47 0.37 8.91
N ALA A 223 4.08 1.36 9.53
CA ALA A 223 5.43 1.27 10.08
C ALA A 223 5.37 1.36 11.61
N HIS A 224 6.08 0.46 12.29
CA HIS A 224 6.21 0.44 13.75
C HIS A 224 7.70 0.38 14.15
N THR A 225 8.12 1.32 15.00
CA THR A 225 9.52 1.40 15.49
C THR A 225 9.71 0.77 16.86
N ASP A 226 8.64 0.70 17.65
CA ASP A 226 8.60 -0.05 18.91
C ASP A 226 7.81 -1.33 18.66
N TRP A 227 8.48 -2.49 18.64
CA TRP A 227 7.82 -3.76 18.47
C TRP A 227 8.60 -4.91 19.12
N SER A 228 7.90 -5.98 19.46
CA SER A 228 8.49 -7.19 20.03
C SER A 228 7.63 -8.42 19.73
N VAL A 229 8.27 -9.60 19.78
CA VAL A 229 7.57 -10.88 19.71
C VAL A 229 7.38 -11.42 21.13
N ARG A 230 6.13 -11.66 21.52
CA ARG A 230 5.80 -12.28 22.81
C ARG A 230 6.18 -13.76 22.82
N GLY A 231 6.32 -14.33 24.01
CA GLY A 231 6.66 -15.76 24.19
C GLY A 231 5.64 -16.75 23.60
N ASN A 232 4.43 -16.30 23.26
CA ASN A 232 3.42 -17.08 22.55
C ASN A 232 3.47 -16.92 21.02
N GLY A 233 4.46 -16.21 20.48
CA GLY A 233 4.61 -15.94 19.04
C GLY A 233 3.79 -14.77 18.50
N THR A 234 2.97 -14.11 19.33
CA THR A 234 2.22 -12.92 18.89
C THR A 234 3.10 -11.67 18.87
N ILE A 235 2.85 -10.79 17.91
CA ILE A 235 3.56 -9.51 17.79
C ILE A 235 2.86 -8.47 18.68
N VAL A 236 3.66 -7.63 19.32
CA VAL A 236 3.20 -6.38 19.90
C VAL A 236 3.96 -5.29 19.20
N SER A 237 3.23 -4.36 18.58
CA SER A 237 3.76 -3.07 18.18
C SER A 237 3.24 -2.00 19.15
N GLY A 238 4.12 -1.05 19.48
CA GLY A 238 3.81 0.21 20.14
C GLY A 238 3.36 1.23 19.11
N ASN A 239 3.93 2.43 19.14
CA ASN A 239 3.50 3.54 18.29
C ASN A 239 3.60 3.19 16.80
N THR A 240 2.47 3.25 16.10
CA THR A 240 2.44 3.30 14.64
C THR A 240 3.00 4.65 14.22
N VAL A 241 4.18 4.63 13.61
CA VAL A 241 4.88 5.86 13.22
C VAL A 241 4.50 6.33 11.83
N SER A 242 3.88 5.45 11.03
CA SER A 242 3.29 5.85 9.75
C SER A 242 2.19 4.91 9.28
N THR A 243 1.14 5.44 8.64
CA THR A 243 0.12 4.66 7.91
C THR A 243 -0.01 5.19 6.49
N GLY A 244 0.21 4.34 5.50
CA GLY A 244 0.24 4.69 4.09
C GLY A 244 -0.56 3.73 3.22
N GLN A 245 -0.71 4.12 1.95
CA GLN A 245 -1.18 3.24 0.88
C GLN A 245 -0.21 3.36 -0.30
N LEU A 246 0.23 2.22 -0.82
CA LEU A 246 1.10 2.10 -1.98
C LEU A 246 0.23 1.84 -3.21
N TYR A 247 0.46 2.57 -4.29
CA TYR A 247 -0.33 2.51 -5.52
C TYR A 247 0.51 2.02 -6.70
N PHE A 248 -0.12 1.83 -7.85
CA PHE A 248 0.54 1.34 -9.05
C PHE A 248 0.22 2.22 -10.25
N ASP A 249 1.14 2.24 -11.23
CA ASP A 249 0.96 2.96 -12.48
C ASP A 249 -0.26 2.44 -13.27
N GLU A 250 -1.00 3.34 -13.89
CA GLU A 250 -2.25 3.01 -14.58
C GLU A 250 -2.05 2.07 -15.77
N ALA A 251 -0.95 2.20 -16.53
CA ALA A 251 -0.68 1.31 -17.66
C ALA A 251 -0.35 -0.12 -17.17
N LEU A 252 0.38 -0.22 -16.06
CA LEU A 252 0.61 -1.51 -15.40
C LEU A 252 -0.70 -2.11 -14.89
N SER A 253 -1.51 -1.32 -14.18
CA SER A 253 -2.80 -1.76 -13.65
C SER A 253 -3.71 -2.29 -14.77
N GLN A 254 -3.85 -1.57 -15.89
CA GLN A 254 -4.63 -2.04 -17.04
C GLN A 254 -4.13 -3.39 -17.58
N LYS A 255 -2.81 -3.55 -17.69
CA LYS A 255 -2.21 -4.80 -18.17
C LYS A 255 -2.53 -5.95 -17.21
N VAL A 256 -2.31 -5.79 -15.90
CA VAL A 256 -2.57 -6.86 -14.93
C VAL A 256 -4.05 -7.19 -14.83
N MET A 257 -4.94 -6.19 -14.85
CA MET A 257 -6.40 -6.41 -14.80
C MET A 257 -6.94 -7.14 -16.04
N SER A 258 -6.16 -7.24 -17.13
CA SER A 258 -6.52 -8.02 -18.32
C SER A 258 -6.17 -9.52 -18.21
N LEU A 259 -5.46 -9.92 -17.15
CA LEU A 259 -5.02 -11.30 -16.91
C LEU A 259 -5.99 -12.02 -15.97
N GLU A 260 -6.08 -13.34 -16.07
CA GLU A 260 -6.75 -14.14 -15.03
C GLU A 260 -5.88 -14.20 -13.75
N PRO A 261 -6.49 -14.23 -12.55
CA PRO A 261 -7.93 -14.21 -12.28
C PRO A 261 -8.56 -12.80 -12.25
N TYR A 262 -7.79 -11.72 -12.43
CA TYR A 262 -8.25 -10.34 -12.31
C TYR A 262 -9.38 -10.00 -13.29
N ALA A 263 -9.27 -10.46 -14.54
CA ALA A 263 -10.26 -10.23 -15.59
C ALA A 263 -11.65 -10.79 -15.28
N SER A 264 -11.75 -11.71 -14.31
CA SER A 264 -13.03 -12.29 -13.87
C SER A 264 -13.89 -11.33 -13.02
N HIS A 265 -13.27 -10.31 -12.42
CA HIS A 265 -13.97 -9.32 -11.59
C HIS A 265 -14.63 -8.25 -12.46
N THR A 266 -15.88 -8.51 -12.85
CA THR A 266 -16.63 -7.71 -13.85
C THR A 266 -17.87 -7.01 -13.28
N GLN A 267 -18.19 -7.24 -12.01
CA GLN A 267 -19.42 -6.76 -11.37
C GLN A 267 -19.40 -5.25 -11.10
N ILE A 268 -18.23 -4.63 -11.06
CA ILE A 268 -18.02 -3.19 -10.84
C ILE A 268 -16.92 -2.67 -11.76
N ASN A 269 -16.95 -1.36 -12.01
CA ASN A 269 -15.87 -0.68 -12.72
C ASN A 269 -14.75 -0.34 -11.74
N ARG A 270 -13.51 -0.54 -12.18
CA ARG A 270 -12.32 -0.13 -11.43
C ARG A 270 -12.21 1.39 -11.36
N THR A 271 -11.95 1.91 -10.17
CA THR A 271 -11.53 3.30 -9.93
C THR A 271 -10.05 3.46 -10.28
N THR A 272 -9.70 4.46 -11.07
CA THR A 272 -8.29 4.78 -11.37
C THR A 272 -7.66 5.64 -10.26
N ASN A 273 -6.33 5.75 -10.21
CA ASN A 273 -5.66 6.65 -9.26
C ASN A 273 -6.16 8.10 -9.40
N ALA A 274 -6.48 8.54 -10.62
CA ALA A 274 -7.00 9.89 -10.89
C ALA A 274 -8.44 10.12 -10.39
N GLN A 275 -9.17 9.04 -10.06
CA GLN A 275 -10.54 9.07 -9.57
C GLN A 275 -10.65 8.76 -8.07
N ASP A 276 -9.65 8.08 -7.50
CA ASP A 276 -9.62 7.73 -6.07
C ASP A 276 -9.43 8.97 -5.20
N THR A 277 -10.25 9.10 -4.17
CA THR A 277 -10.25 10.28 -3.29
C THR A 277 -9.12 10.29 -2.28
N ILE A 278 -8.47 9.15 -2.02
CA ILE A 278 -7.38 8.99 -1.05
C ILE A 278 -6.02 9.11 -1.73
N PHE A 279 -5.89 8.73 -3.01
CA PHE A 279 -4.63 8.83 -3.76
C PHE A 279 -3.98 10.22 -3.68
N PRO A 280 -4.72 11.35 -3.81
CA PRO A 280 -4.15 12.68 -3.65
C PRO A 280 -3.48 12.92 -2.29
N GLU A 281 -4.01 12.35 -1.20
CA GLU A 281 -3.45 12.49 0.16
C GLU A 281 -2.06 11.84 0.27
N GLY A 282 -1.83 10.76 -0.48
CA GLY A 282 -0.54 10.09 -0.59
C GLY A 282 0.46 10.82 -1.50
N THR A 283 0.01 11.79 -2.29
CA THR A 283 0.85 12.61 -3.19
C THR A 283 1.09 14.04 -2.69
N ASP A 284 0.39 14.45 -1.64
CA ASP A 284 0.55 15.78 -1.07
C ASP A 284 1.99 15.99 -0.54
N GLY A 285 2.49 17.22 -0.55
CA GLY A 285 3.84 17.51 -0.05
C GLY A 285 5.00 16.95 -0.88
N GLY A 286 4.76 16.51 -2.12
CA GLY A 286 5.81 16.02 -3.04
C GLY A 286 6.14 14.53 -2.91
N PHE A 287 5.27 13.76 -2.26
CA PHE A 287 5.41 12.32 -2.14
C PHE A 287 4.91 11.59 -3.38
N ASN A 288 5.48 10.41 -3.61
CA ASN A 288 5.01 9.52 -4.67
C ASN A 288 4.81 8.11 -4.11
N PRO A 289 3.56 7.70 -3.83
CA PRO A 289 3.26 6.39 -3.29
C PRO A 289 3.20 5.31 -4.36
N VAL A 290 3.56 5.61 -5.62
CA VAL A 290 3.50 4.67 -6.74
C VAL A 290 4.73 3.77 -6.73
N VAL A 291 4.49 2.46 -6.62
CA VAL A 291 5.53 1.43 -6.66
C VAL A 291 6.12 1.35 -8.06
N SER A 292 7.45 1.43 -8.15
CA SER A 292 8.17 1.17 -9.40
C SER A 292 8.25 -0.34 -9.64
N VAL A 293 7.81 -0.83 -10.79
CA VAL A 293 7.69 -2.27 -11.05
C VAL A 293 8.49 -2.67 -12.28
N VAL A 294 9.14 -3.83 -12.20
CA VAL A 294 9.80 -4.50 -13.33
C VAL A 294 9.41 -5.98 -13.39
N PRO A 295 9.51 -6.64 -14.56
CA PRO A 295 9.30 -8.07 -14.65
C PRO A 295 10.35 -8.85 -13.83
N ALA A 296 9.93 -9.89 -13.13
CA ALA A 296 10.83 -10.72 -12.36
C ALA A 296 11.79 -11.54 -13.25
N ASP A 297 11.42 -11.86 -14.48
CA ASP A 297 12.30 -12.51 -15.47
C ASP A 297 13.03 -11.51 -16.39
N GLY A 298 12.71 -10.21 -16.28
CA GLY A 298 13.23 -9.15 -17.16
C GLY A 298 12.42 -8.94 -18.45
N GLU A 299 11.39 -9.75 -18.72
CA GLU A 299 10.66 -9.75 -19.99
C GLU A 299 9.14 -9.58 -19.80
N ASP A 300 8.53 -10.40 -18.93
CA ASP A 300 7.09 -10.58 -18.86
C ASP A 300 6.56 -10.45 -17.42
N ILE A 301 5.92 -9.31 -17.16
CA ILE A 301 5.30 -9.01 -15.86
C ILE A 301 4.25 -10.06 -15.45
N SER A 302 3.61 -10.77 -16.39
CA SER A 302 2.58 -11.76 -16.06
C SER A 302 3.13 -12.98 -15.32
N LYS A 303 4.44 -13.25 -15.44
CA LYS A 303 5.12 -14.35 -14.74
C LYS A 303 5.64 -13.97 -13.36
N GLY A 304 5.51 -12.71 -12.98
CA GLY A 304 5.95 -12.18 -11.71
C GLY A 304 6.64 -10.83 -11.85
N MET A 305 6.64 -10.08 -10.76
CA MET A 305 7.09 -8.70 -10.72
C MET A 305 7.97 -8.43 -9.51
N ILE A 306 8.93 -7.53 -9.68
CA ILE A 306 9.65 -6.94 -8.56
C ILE A 306 9.18 -5.49 -8.43
N GLY A 307 8.60 -5.16 -7.28
CA GLY A 307 8.19 -3.81 -6.92
C GLY A 307 9.26 -3.14 -6.06
N TYR A 308 9.48 -1.85 -6.26
CA TYR A 308 10.45 -1.04 -5.54
C TYR A 308 9.77 0.22 -5.02
N ILE A 309 9.92 0.45 -3.72
CA ILE A 309 9.56 1.72 -3.11
C ILE A 309 10.52 2.04 -1.96
N THR A 310 10.68 3.33 -1.67
CA THR A 310 11.38 3.81 -0.47
C THR A 310 10.40 4.62 0.32
N ILE A 311 10.33 4.31 1.60
CA ILE A 311 9.43 4.83 2.61
C ILE A 311 10.26 5.70 3.56
N GLY A 312 9.97 6.99 3.63
CA GLY A 312 10.49 7.87 4.66
C GLY A 312 9.61 7.77 5.91
N VAL A 313 10.24 7.60 7.07
CA VAL A 313 9.60 7.58 8.39
C VAL A 313 10.16 8.73 9.20
N ASP A 314 9.29 9.57 9.75
CA ASP A 314 9.70 10.63 10.66
C ASP A 314 9.67 10.15 12.11
N THR A 315 10.82 9.71 12.61
CA THR A 315 10.97 9.22 13.99
C THR A 315 10.85 10.32 15.04
N ALA A 316 10.90 11.60 14.66
CA ALA A 316 10.73 12.74 15.55
C ALA A 316 9.26 13.20 15.67
N ALA A 317 8.42 12.83 14.72
CA ALA A 317 6.99 13.16 14.69
C ALA A 317 6.09 12.14 15.42
N ILE A 318 6.69 11.20 16.18
CA ILE A 318 5.95 10.18 16.93
C ILE A 318 5.14 10.85 18.04
N GLU A 319 3.89 11.23 17.72
CA GLU A 319 2.90 11.55 18.73
C GLU A 319 2.62 10.27 19.53
N THR A 320 2.90 10.32 20.82
CA THR A 320 2.41 9.31 21.74
C THR A 320 0.91 9.51 21.81
N PHE A 321 0.12 8.60 21.23
CA PHE A 321 -1.31 8.53 21.53
C PHE A 321 -1.42 8.21 23.02
N GLU A 322 -1.57 9.25 23.86
CA GLU A 322 -1.94 9.07 25.25
C GLU A 322 -3.28 8.32 25.29
N LYS A 323 -3.28 7.19 25.98
CA LYS A 323 -4.44 6.30 26.17
C LYS A 323 -5.60 7.00 26.86
#